data_AF-A0AAV5TIS9-F1
#
_entry.id   AF-A0AAV5TIS9-F1
#
_cell.length_a   1.000
_cell.length_b   1.000
_cell.length_c   1.000
_cell.angle_alpha   90.00
_cell.angle_beta   90.00
_cell.angle_gamma   90.00
#
_symmetry.space_group_name_H-M   'P 1'
#
loop_
_entity.id
_entity.type
_entity.pdbx_description
1 polymer ?
#
loop_
_entity_poly.entity_id
_entity_poly.type
_entity_poly.pdbx_seq_one_letter_code
_entity_poly.pdbx_strand_id
1 'polypeptide(L)'
;FSFIFVYVMWQYYLMFAYTIDQPIICIPPEAFYGKAKALWSISSCIVYMAVVLIYSAVWIILKRKKDFKSMSTIFRSLFIIMVVVVLGWMFTMGGVMIASLVFHLEGMRHCF
;
A
#
# COMPACT_ATOMS: atom_id res chain seq x y z
N PHE A 1 3.06 -17.32 8.82
CA PHE A 1 2.00 -17.74 7.88
C PHE A 1 0.61 -17.27 8.28
N SER A 2 0.17 -17.44 9.53
CA SER A 2 -1.18 -17.04 9.97
C SER A 2 -1.54 -15.58 9.70
N PHE A 3 -0.62 -14.63 9.94
CA PHE A 3 -0.86 -13.20 9.67
C PHE A 3 -1.10 -12.88 8.19
N ILE A 4 -0.48 -13.63 7.27
CA ILE A 4 -0.65 -13.44 5.83
C ILE A 4 -2.06 -13.89 5.43
N PHE A 5 -2.51 -15.05 5.92
CA PHE A 5 -3.87 -15.54 5.67
C PHE A 5 -4.94 -14.58 6.21
N VAL A 6 -4.75 -14.08 7.43
CA VAL A 6 -5.68 -13.10 8.02
C VAL A 6 -5.73 -11.82 7.18
N TYR A 7 -4.58 -11.31 6.74
CA TYR A 7 -4.52 -10.14 5.89
C TYR A 7 -5.22 -10.37 4.54
N VAL A 8 -4.95 -11.48 3.86
CA VAL A 8 -5.59 -11.80 2.56
C VAL A 8 -7.10 -11.98 2.71
N MET A 9 -7.55 -12.64 3.77
CA MET A 9 -8.99 -12.82 4.04
C MET A 9 -9.67 -11.48 4.37
N TRP A 10 -9.00 -10.60 5.13
CA TRP A 10 -9.50 -9.25 5.42
C TRP A 10 -9.67 -8.41 4.14
N GLN A 11 -8.69 -8.49 3.24
CA GLN A 11 -8.69 -7.83 1.94
C GLN A 11 -9.85 -8.31 1.06
N TYR A 12 -10.03 -9.64 0.98
CA TYR A 12 -11.13 -10.26 0.25
C TYR A 12 -12.49 -9.85 0.82
N TYR A 13 -12.63 -9.85 2.15
CA TYR A 13 -13.84 -9.41 2.84
C TYR A 13 -14.21 -7.96 2.49
N LEU A 14 -13.25 -7.05 2.52
CA LEU A 14 -13.48 -5.64 2.15
C LEU A 14 -13.93 -5.46 0.70
N MET A 15 -13.46 -6.30 -0.21
CA MET A 15 -13.85 -6.26 -1.62
C MET A 15 -15.30 -6.72 -1.81
N PHE A 16 -15.67 -7.87 -1.24
CA PHE A 16 -17.01 -8.45 -1.38
C PHE A 16 -18.09 -7.68 -0.59
N ALA A 17 -17.78 -7.21 0.61
CA ALA A 17 -18.75 -6.50 1.44
C ALA A 17 -19.14 -5.12 0.88
N TYR A 18 -18.30 -4.52 0.03
CA TYR A 18 -18.49 -3.17 -0.51
C TYR A 18 -18.50 -3.13 -2.05
N THR A 19 -18.88 -4.24 -2.69
CA THR A 19 -19.03 -4.29 -4.16
C THR A 19 -20.18 -3.37 -4.60
N ILE A 20 -19.88 -2.41 -5.47
CA ILE A 20 -20.85 -1.56 -6.15
C ILE A 20 -20.45 -1.54 -7.63
N ASP A 21 -21.41 -1.75 -8.53
CA ASP A 21 -21.18 -1.67 -9.97
C ASP A 21 -21.12 -0.20 -10.41
N GLN A 22 -19.91 0.33 -10.63
CA GLN A 22 -19.66 1.64 -11.21
C GLN A 22 -18.54 1.51 -12.26
N PRO A 23 -18.53 2.36 -13.31
CA PRO A 23 -17.41 2.44 -14.23
C PRO A 23 -16.19 2.97 -13.47
N ILE A 24 -15.25 2.10 -13.16
CA ILE A 24 -14.01 2.41 -12.42
C ILE A 24 -12.80 2.38 -13.34
N ILE A 25 -11.76 3.10 -12.94
CA ILE A 25 -10.43 2.98 -13.54
C ILE A 25 -9.91 1.60 -13.10
N CYS A 26 -9.34 0.81 -14.02
CA CYS A 26 -8.82 -0.53 -13.73
C CYS A 26 -7.54 -0.50 -12.90
N ILE A 27 -7.62 0.01 -11.67
CA ILE A 27 -6.52 0.11 -10.71
C ILE A 27 -6.93 -0.52 -9.37
N PRO A 28 -5.99 -1.15 -8.64
CA PRO A 28 -6.29 -1.86 -7.39
C PRO A 28 -7.05 -1.06 -6.31
N PRO A 29 -6.75 0.23 -6.04
CA PRO A 29 -7.46 0.98 -5.00
C PRO A 29 -8.90 1.33 -5.38
N GLU A 30 -9.27 1.23 -6.66
CA GLU A 30 -10.63 1.49 -7.13
C GLU A 30 -11.54 0.27 -7.06
N ALA A 31 -10.98 -0.92 -6.84
CA ALA A 31 -11.75 -2.12 -6.52
C ALA A 31 -12.47 -2.02 -5.15
N PHE A 32 -11.97 -1.17 -4.25
CA PHE A 32 -12.61 -0.89 -2.97
C PHE A 32 -13.48 0.35 -3.10
N TYR A 33 -14.62 0.46 -2.41
CA TYR A 33 -15.51 1.62 -2.50
C TYR A 33 -15.67 2.36 -1.17
N GLY A 34 -15.83 3.69 -1.23
CA GLY A 34 -16.13 4.55 -0.09
C GLY A 34 -15.22 4.29 1.13
N LYS A 35 -15.83 3.88 2.25
CA LYS A 35 -15.12 3.58 3.50
C LYS A 35 -14.17 2.37 3.39
N ALA A 36 -14.42 1.44 2.46
CA ALA A 36 -13.53 0.31 2.22
C ALA A 36 -12.19 0.75 1.63
N LYS A 37 -12.15 1.80 0.79
CA LYS A 37 -10.89 2.39 0.28
C LYS A 37 -10.01 2.88 1.42
N ALA A 38 -10.61 3.59 2.38
CA ALA A 38 -9.89 4.12 3.53
C ALA A 38 -9.41 3.00 4.47
N LEU A 39 -10.27 2.03 4.80
CA LEU A 39 -9.91 0.88 5.62
C LEU A 39 -8.81 0.02 4.97
N TRP A 40 -8.92 -0.19 3.66
CA TRP A 40 -7.90 -0.86 2.87
C TRP A 40 -6.55 -0.15 2.93
N SER A 41 -6.55 1.18 2.70
CA SER A 41 -5.35 2.00 2.72
C SER A 41 -4.71 2.01 4.11
N ILE A 42 -5.49 2.20 5.18
CA ILE A 42 -5.00 2.16 6.56
C ILE A 42 -4.39 0.80 6.88
N SER A 43 -5.09 -0.30 6.54
CA SER A 43 -4.59 -1.65 6.80
C SER A 43 -3.27 -1.95 6.07
N SER A 44 -3.16 -1.52 4.81
CA SER A 44 -1.94 -1.64 4.01
C SER A 44 -0.79 -0.81 4.59
N CYS A 45 -1.06 0.43 5.00
CA CYS A 45 -0.06 1.31 5.63
C CYS A 45 0.48 0.72 6.93
N ILE A 46 -0.37 0.13 7.78
CA ILE A 46 0.05 -0.52 9.02
C ILE A 46 1.00 -1.69 8.72
N VAL A 47 0.66 -2.54 7.75
CA VAL A 47 1.50 -3.68 7.35
C VAL A 47 2.83 -3.20 6.81
N TYR A 48 2.85 -2.20 5.91
CA TYR A 48 4.09 -1.67 5.38
C TYR A 48 4.98 -1.03 6.47
N MET A 49 4.40 -0.28 7.39
CA MET A 49 5.12 0.29 8.54
C MET A 49 5.73 -0.80 9.43
N ALA A 50 4.97 -1.86 9.74
CA ALA A 50 5.47 -2.99 10.51
C ALA A 50 6.66 -3.67 9.82
N VAL A 51 6.58 -3.84 8.50
CA VAL A 51 7.65 -4.42 7.69
C VAL A 51 8.91 -3.55 7.72
N VAL A 52 8.79 -2.23 7.54
CA VAL A 52 9.92 -1.29 7.65
C VAL A 52 10.56 -1.34 9.04
N LEU A 53 9.76 -1.42 10.11
CA LEU A 53 10.27 -1.57 11.48
C LEU A 53 11.03 -2.88 11.69
N ILE A 54 10.51 -3.99 11.18
CA ILE A 54 11.20 -5.29 11.25
C ILE A 54 12.52 -5.24 10.48
N TYR A 55 12.52 -4.74 9.26
CA TYR A 55 13.73 -4.66 8.45
C TYR A 55 14.79 -3.72 9.05
N SER A 56 14.38 -2.59 9.61
CA SER A 56 15.30 -1.67 10.30
C SER A 56 15.84 -2.27 11.60
N ALA A 57 15.01 -2.95 12.40
CA ALA A 57 15.47 -3.65 13.60
C ALA A 57 16.49 -4.72 13.27
N VAL A 58 16.21 -5.55 12.25
CA VAL A 58 17.16 -6.54 11.76
C VAL A 58 18.43 -5.85 11.30
N TRP A 59 18.36 -4.80 10.48
CA TRP A 59 19.54 -4.04 10.04
C TRP A 59 20.44 -3.55 11.19
N ILE A 60 19.84 -3.06 12.28
CA ILE A 60 20.59 -2.63 13.48
C ILE A 60 21.30 -3.82 14.15
N ILE A 61 20.61 -4.96 14.29
CA ILE A 61 21.17 -6.19 14.87
C ILE A 61 22.31 -6.73 14.01
N LEU A 62 22.11 -6.75 12.69
CA LEU A 62 23.09 -7.20 11.71
C LEU A 62 24.35 -6.33 11.77
N LYS A 63 24.21 -4.99 11.86
CA LYS A 63 25.35 -4.06 11.98
C LYS A 63 26.21 -4.29 13.23
N ARG A 64 25.68 -4.96 14.27
CA ARG A 64 26.42 -5.31 15.49
C ARG A 64 27.23 -6.61 15.38
N LYS A 65 27.02 -7.44 14.35
CA LYS A 65 27.76 -8.70 14.16
C LYS A 65 28.87 -8.54 13.10
N LYS A 66 30.05 -9.14 13.33
CA LYS A 66 31.25 -8.98 12.48
C LYS A 66 31.24 -9.79 11.16
N ASP A 67 30.47 -10.87 11.04
CA ASP A 67 30.44 -11.76 9.86
C ASP A 67 29.41 -11.36 8.77
N PHE A 68 29.32 -10.06 8.46
CA PHE A 68 28.08 -9.51 7.90
C PHE A 68 27.98 -9.30 6.39
N LYS A 69 29.09 -9.34 5.63
CA LYS A 69 29.11 -8.80 4.25
C LYS A 69 28.08 -9.45 3.30
N SER A 70 27.88 -10.76 3.38
CA SER A 70 26.94 -11.46 2.50
C SER A 70 25.48 -11.19 2.88
N MET A 71 25.14 -11.31 4.17
CA MET A 71 23.76 -11.20 4.64
C MET A 71 23.25 -9.75 4.67
N SER A 72 24.11 -8.74 4.90
CA SER A 72 23.70 -7.33 4.77
C SER A 72 23.23 -6.96 3.36
N THR A 73 23.81 -7.60 2.34
CA THR A 73 23.50 -7.25 0.95
C THR A 73 22.06 -7.63 0.61
N ILE A 74 21.62 -8.82 1.02
CA ILE A 74 20.24 -9.29 0.81
C ILE A 74 19.24 -8.41 1.56
N PHE A 75 19.53 -8.11 2.83
CA PHE A 75 18.66 -7.24 3.64
C PHE A 75 18.58 -5.80 3.11
N ARG A 76 19.68 -5.27 2.56
CA ARG A 76 19.70 -3.95 1.93
C ARG A 76 18.80 -3.93 0.69
N SER A 77 18.85 -4.95 -0.16
CA SER A 77 17.97 -5.06 -1.32
C SER A 77 16.50 -5.14 -0.92
N LEU A 78 16.17 -5.95 0.09
CA LEU A 78 14.80 -6.04 0.61
C LEU A 78 14.30 -4.71 1.18
N PHE A 79 15.14 -3.98 1.91
CA PHE A 79 14.79 -2.66 2.42
C PHE A 79 14.51 -1.65 1.28
N ILE A 80 15.35 -1.63 0.24
CA ILE A 80 15.15 -0.75 -0.92
C ILE A 80 13.83 -1.08 -1.61
N ILE A 81 13.54 -2.37 -1.84
CA ILE A 81 12.26 -2.80 -2.44
C ILE A 81 11.08 -2.29 -1.61
N MET A 82 11.14 -2.43 -0.28
CA MET A 82 10.06 -1.96 0.59
C MET A 82 9.86 -0.44 0.54
N VAL A 83 10.94 0.34 0.54
CA VAL A 83 10.87 1.80 0.41
C VAL A 83 10.25 2.20 -0.93
N VAL A 84 10.69 1.57 -2.03
CA VAL A 84 10.14 1.83 -3.37
C VAL A 84 8.66 1.48 -3.43
N VAL A 85 8.24 0.36 -2.82
CA VAL A 85 6.84 -0.04 -2.75
C VAL A 85 6.01 0.98 -1.99
N VAL A 86 6.45 1.41 -0.81
CA VAL A 86 5.72 2.41 0.00
C VAL A 86 5.61 3.75 -0.73
N LEU A 87 6.71 4.24 -1.31
CA LEU A 87 6.70 5.48 -2.07
C LEU A 87 5.83 5.38 -3.33
N GLY A 88 5.87 4.24 -4.02
CA GLY A 88 5.02 3.94 -5.18
C GLY A 88 3.54 4.01 -4.81
N TRP A 89 3.13 3.38 -3.71
CA TRP A 89 1.75 3.44 -3.24
C TRP A 89 1.32 4.86 -2.82
N MET A 90 2.19 5.61 -2.14
CA MET A 90 1.91 7.01 -1.79
C MET A 90 1.71 7.86 -3.05
N PHE A 91 2.55 7.66 -4.08
CA PHE A 91 2.44 8.36 -5.34
C PHE A 91 1.15 7.98 -6.09
N THR A 92 0.81 6.69 -6.15
CA THR A 92 -0.44 6.22 -6.76
C THR A 92 -1.65 6.83 -6.06
N MET A 93 -1.71 6.81 -4.72
CA MET A 93 -2.85 7.35 -3.97
C MET A 93 -2.97 8.87 -4.14
N GLY A 94 -1.83 9.58 -4.13
CA GLY A 94 -1.80 11.02 -4.44
C GLY A 94 -2.26 11.32 -5.86
N GLY A 95 -1.80 10.55 -6.84
CA GLY A 95 -2.21 10.67 -8.24
C GLY A 95 -3.69 10.43 -8.45
N VAL A 96 -4.26 9.40 -7.80
CA VAL A 96 -5.71 9.11 -7.84
C VAL A 96 -6.52 10.24 -7.21
N MET A 97 -6.05 10.83 -6.11
CA MET A 97 -6.71 11.98 -5.49
C MET A 97 -6.72 13.20 -6.42
N ILE A 98 -5.59 13.50 -7.06
CA ILE A 98 -5.47 14.60 -8.02
C ILE A 98 -6.37 14.34 -9.23
N ALA A 99 -6.34 13.14 -9.80
CA ALA A 99 -7.19 12.76 -10.93
C ALA A 99 -8.67 12.91 -10.58
N SER A 100 -9.09 12.41 -9.41
CA SER A 100 -10.47 12.54 -8.92
C SER A 100 -10.90 14.01 -8.80
N LEU A 101 -9.98 14.89 -8.36
CA LEU A 101 -10.23 16.32 -8.21
C LEU A 101 -10.34 17.02 -9.57
N VAL A 102 -9.49 16.64 -10.53
CA VAL A 102 -9.56 17.14 -11.92
C VAL A 102 -10.87 16.71 -12.59
N PHE A 103 -11.28 15.44 -12.47
CA PHE A 103 -12.56 14.96 -13.01
C PHE A 103 -13.75 15.68 -12.38
N HIS A 104 -13.69 15.98 -11.08
CA HIS A 104 -14.75 16.74 -10.42
C HIS A 104 -14.84 18.19 -10.93
N LEU A 105 -13.69 18.83 -11.19
CA LEU A 105 -13.63 20.17 -11.78
C LEU A 105 -14.11 20.20 -13.24
N GLU A 106 -13.74 19.21 -14.05
CA GLU A 106 -14.24 19.11 -15.44
C GLU A 106 -15.74 18.81 -15.48
N GLY A 107 -16.25 17.98 -14.58
CA GLY A 107 -17.69 17.73 -14.44
C GLY A 107 -18.48 19.01 -14.12
N MET A 108 -17.98 19.87 -13.23
CA MET A 108 -18.59 21.18 -12.98
C MET A 108 -18.49 22.13 -14.18
N ARG A 109 -17.41 22.06 -14.97
CA ARG A 109 -17.24 22.87 -16.20
C ARG A 109 -18.24 22.51 -17.30
N HIS A 110 -18.77 21.29 -17.31
CA HIS A 110 -19.80 20.88 -18.28
C HIS A 110 -21.24 21.23 -17.85
N CYS A 111 -21.44 21.69 -16.61
CA CYS A 111 -22.76 22.08 -16.07
C CYS A 111 -23.03 23.59 -16.14
N PHE A 112 -22.06 24.40 -16.59
CA PHE A 112 -22.15 25.86 -16.75
C PHE A 112 -21.87 26.24 -18.21
#